data_AF-A0A194XHG6-F1
#
_entry.id   AF-A0A194XHG6-F1
#
_cell.length_a   1.000
_cell.length_b   1.000
_cell.length_c   1.000
_cell.angle_alpha   90.00
_cell.angle_beta   90.00
_cell.angle_gamma   90.00
#
_symmetry.space_group_name_H-M   'P 1'
#
loop_
_entity.id
_entity.type
_entity.pdbx_description
1 polymer ?
#
loop_
_entity_poly.entity_id
_entity_poly.type
_entity_poly.pdbx_seq_one_letter_code
_entity_poly.pdbx_strand_id
1 'polypeptide(L)'
;MCLGPTNSTLHLDTGLVDSRADLGINGQDRTQWRKKMSCVPITTDGYIRAVRSDADQDGEFSPIPALSVPDATLTLIFATFFLSYLEPSDDAWLSAHTEVDVDILIASNSDDTVLKTYSQDQQVSVLACREQQQICNPTRHSNNTSVCTPFRSVSHDFTRDLEDVLDNGHQLMIAKTLLDVAPGLSFPDDIVRSPLLAEDLAGLPLSAPLAPNQWVLEVEHWFTIGLANLQRLMLDIVTGPSSSQYLQFIPQNQADNDTDLHWMCGNQIIRRSDYSNFRTCSISLIFGFGLLIYVANQSLETVVGWLRFKWRAGRSRQRAWWAEGTLQLQRRVFESMGILNWEVDEWDRIPVTEECRIG
;
A
#
# COMPACT_ATOMS: atom_id res chain seq x y z
N MET A 1 -2.94 10.21 -43.19
CA MET A 1 -2.88 10.24 -41.72
C MET A 1 -3.09 11.67 -41.30
N CYS A 2 -4.22 11.98 -40.68
CA CYS A 2 -4.41 13.27 -40.02
C CYS A 2 -3.86 13.10 -38.60
N LEU A 3 -2.68 13.66 -38.34
CA LEU A 3 -2.16 13.77 -36.98
C LEU A 3 -3.03 14.80 -36.26
N GLY A 4 -3.56 14.46 -35.09
CA GLY A 4 -4.22 15.40 -34.19
C GLY A 4 -3.26 16.54 -33.80
N PRO A 5 -3.79 17.63 -33.22
CA PRO A 5 -2.99 18.79 -32.85
C PRO A 5 -1.80 18.37 -31.97
N THR A 6 -0.64 18.99 -32.22
CA THR A 6 0.56 18.82 -31.40
C THR A 6 0.19 19.12 -29.95
N ASN A 7 0.25 18.10 -29.08
CA ASN A 7 -0.16 18.07 -27.65
C ASN A 7 -1.52 17.40 -27.33
N SER A 8 -2.17 16.70 -28.26
CA SER A 8 -3.43 15.99 -27.96
C SER A 8 -3.26 14.61 -27.32
N THR A 9 -2.04 14.11 -27.19
CA THR A 9 -1.77 12.74 -26.69
C THR A 9 -1.03 12.77 -25.36
N LEU A 10 -1.65 12.17 -24.34
CA LEU A 10 -1.03 11.97 -23.03
C LEU A 10 -0.27 10.65 -23.03
N HIS A 11 1.00 10.68 -22.61
CA HIS A 11 1.84 9.48 -22.48
C HIS A 11 2.21 9.28 -21.02
N LEU A 12 1.85 8.12 -20.47
CA LEU A 12 2.18 7.72 -19.11
C LEU A 12 3.01 6.45 -19.15
N ASP A 13 4.05 6.42 -18.33
CA ASP A 13 5.02 5.33 -18.28
C ASP A 13 5.35 5.07 -16.82
N THR A 14 5.22 3.82 -16.39
CA THR A 14 5.53 3.45 -15.01
C THR A 14 7.02 3.56 -14.70
N GLY A 15 7.86 3.67 -15.73
CA GLY A 15 9.27 3.32 -15.63
C GLY A 15 9.43 1.82 -15.40
N LEU A 16 10.65 1.41 -15.03
CA LEU A 16 10.92 0.03 -14.64
C LEU A 16 10.55 -0.15 -13.17
N VAL A 17 9.42 -0.79 -12.92
CA VAL A 17 9.00 -1.23 -11.58
C VAL A 17 9.78 -2.48 -11.23
N ASP A 18 10.54 -2.43 -10.14
CA ASP A 18 11.44 -3.48 -9.72
C ASP A 18 10.83 -4.37 -8.64
N SER A 19 10.91 -5.68 -8.83
CA SER A 19 10.36 -6.66 -7.88
C SER A 19 10.89 -6.48 -6.46
N ARG A 20 12.15 -6.03 -6.30
CA ARG A 20 12.76 -5.82 -4.99
C ARG A 20 12.50 -4.41 -4.47
N ALA A 21 12.80 -3.38 -5.26
CA ALA A 21 12.75 -2.01 -4.78
C ALA A 21 11.32 -1.50 -4.55
N ASP A 22 10.40 -1.87 -5.44
CA ASP A 22 9.04 -1.31 -5.47
C ASP A 22 7.99 -2.28 -4.91
N LEU A 23 8.22 -3.60 -5.05
CA LEU A 23 7.25 -4.64 -4.64
C LEU A 23 7.68 -5.45 -3.41
N GLY A 24 8.90 -5.23 -2.91
CA GLY A 24 9.39 -5.82 -1.66
C GLY A 24 9.80 -7.30 -1.72
N ILE A 25 9.94 -7.89 -2.90
CA ILE A 25 10.41 -9.28 -3.08
C ILE A 25 11.94 -9.31 -2.97
N ASN A 26 12.46 -9.65 -1.80
CA ASN A 26 13.88 -9.62 -1.49
C ASN A 26 14.61 -10.85 -2.02
N GLY A 27 15.09 -10.75 -3.26
CA GLY A 27 15.96 -11.74 -3.88
C GLY A 27 17.19 -11.11 -4.53
N GLN A 28 18.18 -11.95 -4.85
CA GLN A 28 19.16 -11.61 -5.89
C GLN A 28 18.51 -11.71 -7.28
N ASP A 29 17.62 -12.69 -7.44
CA ASP A 29 16.79 -12.90 -8.62
C ASP A 29 15.71 -11.82 -8.70
N ARG A 30 15.96 -10.81 -9.53
CA ARG A 30 15.06 -9.68 -9.73
C ARG A 30 14.39 -9.75 -11.09
N THR A 31 13.19 -9.20 -11.16
CA THR A 31 12.42 -9.01 -12.38
C THR A 31 11.88 -7.58 -12.40
N GLN A 32 11.84 -6.97 -13.57
CA GLN A 32 11.29 -5.64 -13.76
C GLN A 32 10.09 -5.68 -14.69
N TRP A 33 9.07 -4.88 -14.38
CA TRP A 33 7.89 -4.70 -15.20
C TRP A 33 7.78 -3.24 -15.62
N ARG A 34 7.31 -3.01 -16.84
CA ARG A 34 7.04 -1.65 -17.34
C ARG A 34 5.77 -1.64 -18.14
N LYS A 35 4.88 -0.72 -17.81
CA LYS A 35 3.67 -0.42 -18.57
C LYS A 35 3.77 0.95 -19.20
N LYS A 36 3.34 1.03 -20.44
CA LYS A 36 3.17 2.26 -21.20
C LYS A 36 1.72 2.43 -21.57
N MET A 37 1.29 3.67 -21.47
CA MET A 37 -0.08 4.06 -21.71
C MET A 37 -0.10 5.34 -22.53
N SER A 38 -0.96 5.39 -23.52
CA SER A 38 -1.10 6.56 -24.39
C SER A 38 -2.57 6.82 -24.66
N CYS A 39 -3.07 7.97 -24.23
CA CYS A 39 -4.47 8.33 -24.33
C CYS A 39 -4.67 9.59 -25.17
N VAL A 40 -5.80 9.64 -25.88
CA VAL A 40 -6.17 10.77 -26.74
C VAL A 40 -7.69 10.89 -26.84
N PRO A 41 -8.26 12.09 -26.65
CA PRO A 41 -9.65 12.35 -26.99
C PRO A 41 -9.85 12.20 -28.51
N ILE A 42 -10.85 11.42 -28.92
CA ILE A 42 -11.22 11.21 -30.31
C ILE A 42 -12.25 12.26 -30.71
N THR A 43 -11.98 12.97 -31.82
CA THR A 43 -12.98 13.80 -32.49
C THR A 43 -14.03 12.92 -33.15
N THR A 44 -15.27 13.00 -32.67
CA THR A 44 -16.41 12.20 -33.13
C THR A 44 -17.32 12.95 -34.11
N ASP A 45 -17.04 14.23 -34.39
CA ASP A 45 -17.79 15.08 -35.32
C ASP A 45 -18.00 14.42 -36.69
N GLY A 46 -19.27 14.29 -37.08
CA GLY A 46 -19.66 13.67 -38.35
C GLY A 46 -19.53 12.14 -38.40
N TYR A 47 -19.08 11.50 -37.32
CA TYR A 47 -18.96 10.03 -37.19
C TYR A 47 -20.00 9.43 -36.23
N ILE A 48 -20.81 10.25 -35.57
CA ILE A 48 -21.92 9.80 -34.71
C ILE A 48 -23.20 9.72 -35.54
N ARG A 49 -23.88 8.57 -35.47
CA ARG A 49 -25.23 8.39 -36.01
C ARG A 49 -26.14 7.81 -34.94
N ALA A 50 -27.20 8.54 -34.60
CA ALA A 50 -28.26 7.99 -33.77
C ALA A 50 -28.97 6.86 -34.53
N VAL A 51 -28.94 5.65 -33.97
CA VAL A 51 -29.66 4.49 -34.49
C VAL A 51 -30.68 4.06 -33.45
N ARG A 52 -31.91 3.77 -33.87
CA ARG A 52 -32.92 3.18 -33.00
C ARG A 52 -32.57 1.70 -32.84
N SER A 53 -32.33 1.26 -31.61
CA SER A 53 -31.98 -0.13 -31.29
C SER A 53 -33.14 -1.06 -31.67
N ASP A 54 -33.04 -1.73 -32.82
CA ASP A 54 -33.74 -2.99 -33.05
C ASP A 54 -32.90 -4.08 -32.37
N ALA A 55 -33.56 -4.89 -31.54
CA ALA A 55 -32.91 -5.77 -30.57
C ALA A 55 -31.84 -6.69 -31.17
N ASP A 56 -30.70 -6.71 -30.47
CA ASP A 56 -29.86 -7.87 -30.19
C ASP A 56 -28.99 -8.43 -31.34
N GLN A 57 -27.76 -7.91 -31.43
CA GLN A 57 -26.59 -8.75 -31.69
C GLN A 57 -25.46 -8.29 -30.77
N ASP A 58 -25.08 -9.14 -29.83
CA ASP A 58 -23.79 -9.07 -29.13
C ASP A 58 -22.66 -9.12 -30.17
N GLY A 59 -22.29 -7.96 -30.69
CA GLY A 59 -21.18 -7.81 -31.62
C GLY A 59 -19.89 -7.65 -30.85
N GLU A 60 -18.96 -8.60 -31.01
CA GLU A 60 -17.58 -8.43 -30.60
C GLU A 60 -16.98 -7.22 -31.35
N PHE A 61 -16.43 -6.26 -30.62
CA PHE A 61 -15.84 -5.06 -31.22
C PHE A 61 -14.63 -5.46 -32.09
N SER A 62 -14.79 -5.38 -33.42
CA SER A 62 -13.70 -5.57 -34.37
C SER A 62 -13.23 -4.20 -34.89
N PRO A 63 -12.02 -3.74 -34.52
CA PRO A 63 -11.57 -2.42 -34.93
C PRO A 63 -11.36 -2.36 -36.44
N ILE A 64 -11.77 -1.25 -37.05
CA ILE A 64 -11.40 -0.95 -38.44
C ILE A 64 -9.87 -0.90 -38.57
N PRO A 65 -9.29 -1.12 -39.77
CA PRO A 65 -7.84 -1.13 -39.95
C PRO A 65 -7.13 0.13 -39.42
N ALA A 66 -7.79 1.29 -39.45
CA ALA A 66 -7.23 2.54 -38.91
C ALA A 66 -7.15 2.59 -37.37
N LEU A 67 -7.98 1.81 -36.68
CA LEU A 67 -7.98 1.65 -35.22
C LEU A 67 -7.32 0.34 -34.78
N SER A 68 -6.83 -0.48 -35.72
CA SER A 68 -6.11 -1.70 -35.41
C SER A 68 -4.68 -1.35 -34.99
N VAL A 69 -4.37 -1.56 -33.71
CA VAL A 69 -3.04 -1.32 -33.15
C VAL A 69 -2.41 -2.66 -32.79
N PRO A 70 -1.37 -3.12 -33.50
CA PRO A 70 -0.70 -4.36 -33.16
C PRO A 70 0.05 -4.25 -31.82
N ASP A 71 0.17 -5.38 -31.13
CA ASP A 71 0.94 -5.52 -29.88
C ASP A 71 0.50 -4.58 -28.75
N ALA A 72 -0.77 -4.17 -28.74
CA ALA A 72 -1.31 -3.30 -27.71
C ALA A 72 -2.79 -3.59 -27.45
N THR A 73 -3.24 -3.27 -26.24
CA THR A 73 -4.66 -3.24 -25.91
C THR A 73 -5.20 -1.85 -26.24
N LEU A 74 -6.24 -1.78 -27.07
CA LEU A 74 -6.95 -0.53 -27.34
C LEU A 74 -8.26 -0.54 -26.54
N THR A 75 -8.42 0.48 -25.71
CA THR A 75 -9.61 0.71 -24.89
C THR A 75 -10.28 1.99 -25.36
N LEU A 76 -11.59 1.92 -25.64
CA LEU A 76 -12.42 3.07 -25.99
C LEU A 76 -13.39 3.35 -24.85
N ILE A 77 -13.40 4.59 -24.38
CA ILE A 77 -14.20 5.03 -23.24
C ILE A 77 -15.20 6.05 -23.76
N PHE A 78 -16.48 5.73 -23.64
CA PHE A 78 -17.57 6.57 -24.10
C PHE A 78 -18.13 7.31 -22.89
N ALA A 79 -18.01 8.64 -22.88
CA ALA A 79 -18.62 9.49 -21.87
C ALA A 79 -19.88 10.14 -22.43
N THR A 80 -20.92 10.13 -21.61
CA THR A 80 -22.16 10.87 -21.82
C THR A 80 -22.47 11.63 -20.55
N PHE A 81 -22.88 12.89 -20.67
CA PHE A 81 -23.23 13.71 -19.52
C PHE A 81 -24.58 14.36 -19.76
N PHE A 82 -25.46 14.24 -18.78
CA PHE A 82 -26.84 14.71 -18.88
C PHE A 82 -27.10 16.01 -18.10
N LEU A 83 -26.10 16.50 -17.37
CA LEU A 83 -26.19 17.76 -16.63
C LEU A 83 -25.55 18.89 -17.41
N SER A 84 -25.72 20.12 -16.92
CA SER A 84 -25.09 21.32 -17.49
C SER A 84 -24.05 21.89 -16.52
N TYR A 85 -22.99 22.47 -17.06
CA TYR A 85 -21.95 23.13 -16.30
C TYR A 85 -22.31 24.59 -16.00
N LEU A 86 -21.81 25.12 -14.88
CA LEU A 86 -21.97 26.54 -14.51
C LEU A 86 -21.16 27.49 -15.39
N GLU A 87 -20.05 27.01 -15.95
CA GLU A 87 -19.14 27.76 -16.83
C GLU A 87 -18.81 26.90 -18.06
N PRO A 88 -18.37 27.52 -19.18
CA PRO A 88 -17.93 26.76 -20.34
C PRO A 88 -16.71 25.91 -20.01
N SER A 89 -16.60 24.76 -20.66
CA SER A 89 -15.51 23.80 -20.50
C SER A 89 -14.71 23.69 -21.79
N ASP A 90 -13.47 24.17 -21.76
CA ASP A 90 -12.48 24.03 -22.84
C ASP A 90 -11.82 22.62 -22.86
N ASP A 91 -12.26 21.70 -21.99
CA ASP A 91 -11.67 20.36 -21.90
C ASP A 91 -11.86 19.57 -23.21
N ALA A 92 -10.81 18.90 -23.68
CA ALA A 92 -10.83 18.23 -24.98
C ALA A 92 -11.72 16.97 -25.04
N TRP A 93 -12.10 16.38 -23.90
CA TRP A 93 -12.97 15.21 -23.82
C TRP A 93 -14.35 15.55 -23.27
N LEU A 94 -14.44 16.46 -22.30
CA LEU A 94 -15.66 16.93 -21.66
C LEU A 94 -15.95 18.39 -22.06
N SER A 95 -15.90 18.67 -23.36
CA SER A 95 -16.08 20.02 -23.89
C SER A 95 -17.54 20.48 -23.78
N ALA A 96 -17.74 21.73 -23.37
CA ALA A 96 -19.07 22.31 -23.22
C ALA A 96 -19.08 23.83 -23.46
N HIS A 97 -19.62 24.24 -24.59
CA HIS A 97 -19.74 25.64 -25.01
C HIS A 97 -21.16 26.00 -25.45
N THR A 98 -22.06 25.02 -25.48
CA THR A 98 -23.45 25.25 -25.90
C THR A 98 -24.25 25.85 -24.76
N GLU A 99 -24.57 27.14 -24.85
CA GLU A 99 -25.40 27.85 -23.87
C GLU A 99 -26.83 27.27 -23.82
N VAL A 100 -27.28 26.93 -22.61
CA VAL A 100 -28.63 26.46 -22.30
C VAL A 100 -29.16 27.22 -21.09
N ASP A 101 -30.35 27.79 -21.21
CA ASP A 101 -31.05 28.47 -20.14
C ASP A 101 -31.79 27.44 -19.27
N VAL A 102 -31.52 27.43 -17.96
CA VAL A 102 -32.16 26.53 -16.99
C VAL A 102 -32.96 27.35 -15.98
N ASP A 103 -34.26 27.06 -15.87
CA ASP A 103 -35.16 27.64 -14.88
C ASP A 103 -34.92 26.99 -13.52
N ILE A 104 -34.40 27.74 -12.56
CA ILE A 104 -34.24 27.26 -11.17
C ILE A 104 -35.44 27.74 -10.36
N LEU A 105 -36.31 26.79 -9.95
CA LEU A 105 -37.39 27.06 -9.02
C LEU A 105 -36.83 27.23 -7.60
N ILE A 106 -36.35 28.42 -7.26
CA ILE A 106 -36.04 28.75 -5.88
C ILE A 106 -37.37 28.97 -5.16
N ALA A 107 -37.61 28.25 -4.05
CA ALA A 107 -38.81 28.34 -3.23
C ALA A 107 -38.92 29.66 -2.43
N SER A 108 -38.56 30.79 -3.05
CA SER A 108 -38.78 32.14 -2.54
C SER A 108 -39.62 32.90 -3.55
N ASN A 109 -40.77 33.41 -3.08
CA ASN A 109 -41.71 34.19 -3.86
C ASN A 109 -41.02 35.22 -4.78
N SER A 110 -41.45 35.21 -6.05
CA SER A 110 -41.24 36.24 -7.09
C SER A 110 -39.81 36.47 -7.55
N ASP A 111 -39.31 35.58 -8.42
CA ASP A 111 -38.94 35.86 -9.81
C ASP A 111 -38.24 34.60 -10.36
N ASP A 112 -38.64 34.10 -11.54
CA ASP A 112 -37.93 33.01 -12.20
C ASP A 112 -36.52 33.49 -12.56
N THR A 113 -35.52 33.10 -11.78
CA THR A 113 -34.12 33.38 -12.09
C THR A 113 -33.64 32.37 -13.12
N VAL A 114 -33.56 32.80 -14.38
CA VAL A 114 -32.92 32.03 -15.45
C VAL A 114 -31.41 32.00 -15.20
N LEU A 115 -30.87 30.82 -14.95
CA LEU A 115 -29.43 30.62 -14.87
C LEU A 115 -28.91 30.18 -16.24
N LYS A 116 -27.89 30.88 -16.72
CA LYS A 116 -27.14 30.45 -17.90
C LYS A 116 -26.23 29.29 -17.55
N THR A 117 -26.36 28.20 -18.30
CA THR A 117 -25.57 26.99 -18.11
C THR A 117 -25.01 26.53 -19.45
N TYR A 118 -24.07 25.59 -19.41
CA TYR A 118 -23.37 25.10 -20.59
C TYR A 118 -23.55 23.60 -20.73
N SER A 119 -24.12 23.15 -21.84
CA SER A 119 -24.25 21.74 -22.17
C SER A 119 -23.07 21.28 -23.03
N GLN A 120 -22.84 19.96 -23.05
CA GLN A 120 -21.75 19.35 -23.81
C GLN A 120 -21.90 19.62 -25.30
N ASP A 121 -20.76 19.84 -25.98
CA ASP A 121 -20.75 20.08 -27.42
C ASP A 121 -21.10 18.82 -28.21
N GLN A 122 -20.75 17.66 -27.66
CA GLN A 122 -21.02 16.34 -28.23
C GLN A 122 -21.92 15.54 -27.30
N GLN A 123 -22.89 14.81 -27.87
CA GLN A 123 -23.73 13.90 -27.08
C GLN A 123 -22.97 12.70 -26.53
N VAL A 124 -21.92 12.28 -27.24
CA VAL A 124 -21.04 11.19 -26.84
C VAL A 124 -19.61 11.62 -27.17
N SER A 125 -18.78 11.75 -26.14
CA SER A 125 -17.36 11.99 -26.29
C SER A 125 -16.57 10.71 -26.05
N VAL A 126 -15.51 10.50 -26.83
CA VAL A 126 -14.76 9.24 -26.79
C VAL A 126 -13.30 9.50 -26.44
N LEU A 127 -12.79 8.80 -25.44
CA LEU A 127 -11.38 8.76 -25.11
C LEU A 127 -10.81 7.41 -25.54
N ALA A 128 -9.71 7.43 -26.30
CA ALA A 128 -9.02 6.22 -26.71
C ALA A 128 -7.70 6.09 -25.99
N CYS A 129 -7.48 4.94 -25.35
CA CYS A 129 -6.27 4.63 -24.63
C CYS A 129 -5.64 3.35 -25.17
N ARG A 130 -4.34 3.41 -25.45
CA ARG A 130 -3.51 2.29 -25.84
C ARG A 130 -2.61 1.89 -24.69
N GLU A 131 -2.65 0.62 -24.32
CA GLU A 131 -1.85 0.05 -23.23
C GLU A 131 -0.90 -1.03 -23.74
N GLN A 132 0.33 -1.02 -23.24
CA GLN A 132 1.35 -2.02 -23.53
C GLN A 132 2.17 -2.34 -22.29
N GLN A 133 2.64 -3.58 -22.17
CA GLN A 133 3.52 -4.01 -21.09
C GLN A 133 4.71 -4.82 -21.59
N GLN A 134 5.77 -4.85 -20.80
CA GLN A 134 6.96 -5.67 -21.03
C GLN A 134 7.57 -6.12 -19.70
N ILE A 135 8.38 -7.18 -19.77
CA ILE A 135 9.13 -7.76 -18.66
C ILE A 135 10.62 -7.67 -18.97
N CYS A 136 11.43 -7.32 -17.98
CA CYS A 136 12.87 -7.16 -18.11
C CYS A 136 13.62 -7.93 -17.02
N ASN A 137 14.80 -8.42 -17.36
CA ASN A 137 15.73 -9.10 -16.47
C ASN A 137 16.91 -8.17 -16.11
N PRO A 138 16.91 -7.49 -14.96
CA PRO A 138 17.98 -6.56 -14.57
C PRO A 138 19.32 -7.24 -14.28
N THR A 139 19.34 -8.56 -14.08
CA THR A 139 20.54 -9.34 -13.72
C THR A 139 21.33 -9.79 -14.95
N ARG A 140 20.72 -9.72 -16.14
CA ARG A 140 21.34 -10.17 -17.40
C ARG A 140 22.34 -9.13 -17.90
N HIS A 141 23.60 -9.53 -18.07
CA HIS A 141 24.62 -8.64 -18.64
C HIS A 141 24.43 -8.44 -20.15
N SER A 142 24.56 -7.19 -20.59
CA SER A 142 24.31 -6.60 -21.93
C SER A 142 25.19 -7.14 -23.08
N ASN A 143 25.49 -8.44 -23.14
CA ASN A 143 26.50 -8.98 -24.06
C ASN A 143 25.96 -9.80 -25.25
N ASN A 144 24.64 -9.85 -25.53
CA ASN A 144 24.02 -10.08 -26.86
C ASN A 144 22.57 -10.63 -26.84
N THR A 145 21.95 -10.85 -25.68
CA THR A 145 20.53 -11.23 -25.58
C THR A 145 19.67 -10.04 -25.12
N SER A 146 18.43 -9.95 -25.61
CA SER A 146 17.51 -8.88 -25.20
C SER A 146 17.25 -8.95 -23.70
N VAL A 147 17.51 -7.84 -23.00
CA VAL A 147 17.30 -7.68 -21.55
C VAL A 147 15.80 -7.64 -21.21
N CYS A 148 14.97 -7.27 -22.17
CA CYS A 148 13.52 -7.13 -22.03
C CYS A 148 12.79 -7.87 -23.15
N THR A 149 11.56 -8.30 -22.85
CA THR A 149 10.61 -8.71 -23.87
C THR A 149 10.18 -7.51 -24.72
N PRO A 150 9.71 -7.73 -25.96
CA PRO A 150 9.04 -6.66 -26.71
C PRO A 150 7.78 -6.21 -25.95
N PHE A 151 7.34 -4.97 -26.19
CA PHE A 151 6.05 -4.50 -25.70
C PHE A 151 4.92 -5.31 -26.32
N ARG A 152 4.00 -5.79 -25.49
CA ARG A 152 2.81 -6.55 -25.90
C ARG A 152 1.54 -5.99 -25.27
N SER A 153 0.40 -6.46 -25.76
CA SER A 153 -0.92 -6.23 -25.16
C SER A 153 -0.94 -6.64 -23.69
N VAL A 154 -1.78 -6.00 -22.88
CA VAL A 154 -2.01 -6.38 -21.47
C VAL A 154 -2.55 -7.81 -21.37
N SER A 155 -3.31 -8.27 -22.37
CA SER A 155 -3.89 -9.62 -22.45
C SER A 155 -3.01 -10.66 -23.18
N HIS A 156 -1.78 -10.32 -23.56
CA HIS A 156 -0.90 -11.21 -24.32
C HIS A 156 -0.38 -12.37 -23.45
N ASP A 157 -0.29 -13.57 -24.04
CA ASP A 157 0.35 -14.72 -23.40
C ASP A 157 1.88 -14.64 -23.56
N PHE A 158 2.55 -14.30 -22.46
CA PHE A 158 3.99 -14.14 -22.39
C PHE A 158 4.77 -15.44 -22.24
N THR A 159 4.12 -16.62 -22.20
CA THR A 159 4.78 -17.91 -21.90
C THR A 159 6.08 -18.12 -22.69
N ARG A 160 6.08 -17.84 -23.99
CA ARG A 160 7.28 -17.96 -24.84
C ARG A 160 8.26 -16.79 -24.68
N ASP A 161 7.75 -15.56 -24.58
CA ASP A 161 8.58 -14.37 -24.47
C ASP A 161 9.42 -14.38 -23.17
N LEU A 162 8.90 -14.97 -22.08
CA LEU A 162 9.61 -15.06 -20.80
C LEU A 162 10.76 -16.06 -20.82
N GLU A 163 10.64 -17.18 -21.56
CA GLU A 163 11.71 -18.17 -21.71
C GLU A 163 12.97 -17.56 -22.35
N ASP A 164 12.78 -16.59 -23.25
CA ASP A 164 13.88 -15.91 -23.93
C ASP A 164 14.63 -14.92 -23.04
N VAL A 165 13.98 -14.38 -22.00
CA VAL A 165 14.48 -13.24 -21.20
C VAL A 165 14.86 -13.62 -19.77
N LEU A 166 14.12 -14.55 -19.15
CA LEU A 166 14.29 -14.95 -17.76
C LEU A 166 15.10 -16.24 -17.67
N ASP A 167 16.13 -16.23 -16.81
CA ASP A 167 17.08 -17.33 -16.74
C ASP A 167 16.82 -18.26 -15.52
N ASN A 168 15.98 -17.84 -14.57
CA ASN A 168 15.73 -18.54 -13.30
C ASN A 168 14.22 -18.75 -13.01
N GLY A 169 13.87 -19.87 -12.38
CA GLY A 169 12.51 -20.19 -11.90
C GLY A 169 11.94 -19.13 -10.97
N HIS A 170 12.76 -18.57 -10.07
CA HIS A 170 12.37 -17.44 -9.22
C HIS A 170 11.92 -16.21 -10.04
N GLN A 171 12.69 -15.85 -11.07
CA GLN A 171 12.37 -14.70 -11.94
C GLN A 171 11.08 -14.96 -12.72
N LEU A 172 10.92 -16.18 -13.22
CA LEU A 172 9.74 -16.63 -13.95
C LEU A 172 8.49 -16.56 -13.06
N MET A 173 8.60 -16.99 -11.81
CA MET A 173 7.49 -16.94 -10.86
C MET A 173 7.05 -15.50 -10.56
N ILE A 174 8.01 -14.62 -10.28
CA ILE A 174 7.75 -13.18 -10.10
C ILE A 174 7.07 -12.59 -11.35
N ALA A 175 7.59 -12.89 -12.54
CA ALA A 175 7.05 -12.38 -13.80
C ALA A 175 5.62 -12.86 -14.06
N LYS A 176 5.34 -14.15 -13.86
CA LYS A 176 4.00 -14.71 -13.99
C LYS A 176 3.03 -14.04 -13.03
N THR A 177 3.44 -13.88 -11.77
CA THR A 177 2.64 -13.23 -10.74
C THR A 177 2.31 -11.77 -11.13
N LEU A 178 3.29 -11.03 -11.64
CA LEU A 178 3.11 -9.67 -12.16
C LEU A 178 2.15 -9.61 -13.35
N LEU A 179 2.25 -10.56 -14.27
CA LEU A 179 1.40 -10.63 -15.45
C LEU A 179 -0.01 -11.09 -15.12
N ASP A 180 -0.21 -11.93 -14.11
CA ASP A 180 -1.54 -12.37 -13.65
C ASP A 180 -2.32 -11.21 -13.00
N VAL A 181 -1.65 -10.27 -12.33
CA VAL A 181 -2.31 -9.07 -11.78
C VAL A 181 -2.47 -7.96 -12.80
N ALA A 182 -1.68 -7.93 -13.89
CA ALA A 182 -1.67 -6.85 -14.87
C ALA A 182 -3.04 -6.52 -15.52
N PRO A 183 -3.91 -7.49 -15.85
CA PRO A 183 -5.25 -7.22 -16.35
C PRO A 183 -6.10 -6.38 -15.39
N GLY A 184 -5.96 -6.62 -14.08
CA GLY A 184 -6.63 -5.86 -13.02
C GLY A 184 -6.15 -4.41 -12.87
N LEU A 185 -5.15 -4.02 -13.67
CA LEU A 185 -4.58 -2.67 -13.75
C LEU A 185 -4.92 -2.02 -15.10
N SER A 186 -5.73 -2.66 -15.94
CA SER A 186 -6.14 -2.10 -17.23
C SER A 186 -7.27 -1.09 -17.06
N PHE A 187 -7.37 -0.15 -18.00
CA PHE A 187 -8.37 0.92 -17.92
C PHE A 187 -9.82 0.49 -17.66
N PRO A 188 -10.35 -0.57 -18.30
CA PRO A 188 -11.72 -1.00 -18.05
C PRO A 188 -11.98 -1.31 -16.57
N ASP A 189 -11.02 -1.93 -15.90
CA ASP A 189 -11.15 -2.30 -14.49
C ASP A 189 -11.02 -1.09 -13.56
N ASP A 190 -10.12 -0.15 -13.86
CA ASP A 190 -9.92 1.05 -13.05
C ASP A 190 -11.12 2.01 -13.13
N ILE A 191 -11.72 2.19 -14.32
CA ILE A 191 -12.91 3.05 -14.52
C ILE A 191 -14.13 2.49 -13.80
N VAL A 192 -14.34 1.17 -13.84
CA VAL A 192 -15.45 0.52 -13.13
C VAL A 192 -15.31 0.65 -11.61
N ARG A 193 -14.08 0.75 -11.10
CA ARG A 193 -13.78 0.84 -9.67
C ARG A 193 -13.68 2.27 -9.15
N SER A 194 -13.46 3.26 -10.02
CA SER A 194 -13.27 4.65 -9.64
C SER A 194 -13.96 5.59 -10.63
N PRO A 195 -15.05 6.26 -10.20
CA PRO A 195 -15.78 7.20 -11.06
C PRO A 195 -14.89 8.37 -11.50
N LEU A 196 -15.38 9.13 -12.48
CA LEU A 196 -14.72 10.35 -12.95
C LEU A 196 -14.57 11.35 -11.79
N LEU A 197 -13.42 12.03 -11.70
CA LEU A 197 -13.26 13.19 -10.82
C LEU A 197 -14.29 14.28 -11.13
N ALA A 198 -14.69 14.41 -12.41
CA ALA A 198 -15.76 15.31 -12.83
C ALA A 198 -17.13 14.95 -12.22
N GLU A 199 -17.37 13.70 -11.81
CA GLU A 199 -18.62 13.28 -11.17
C GLU A 199 -18.74 13.84 -9.75
N ASP A 200 -17.63 13.99 -9.02
CA ASP A 200 -17.62 14.56 -7.66
C ASP A 200 -18.02 16.06 -7.65
N LEU A 201 -17.91 16.71 -8.80
CA LEU A 201 -18.31 18.12 -9.02
C LEU A 201 -19.79 18.28 -9.37
N ALA A 202 -20.51 17.18 -9.60
CA ALA A 202 -21.92 17.21 -9.98
C ALA A 202 -22.83 17.35 -8.75
N GLY A 203 -23.57 18.46 -8.66
CA GLY A 203 -24.65 18.69 -7.70
C GLY A 203 -25.96 18.94 -8.44
N LEU A 204 -26.84 17.94 -8.51
CA LEU A 204 -28.09 18.00 -9.29
C LEU A 204 -28.82 19.35 -9.12
N PRO A 205 -29.16 20.07 -10.22
CA PRO A 205 -29.06 19.69 -11.64
C PRO A 205 -27.79 20.17 -12.37
N LEU A 206 -26.79 20.70 -11.66
CA LEU A 206 -25.64 21.39 -12.26
C LEU A 206 -24.33 20.71 -11.89
N SER A 207 -23.29 20.96 -12.67
CA SER A 207 -21.91 20.62 -12.27
C SER A 207 -21.07 21.87 -12.15
N ALA A 208 -20.13 21.83 -11.21
CA ALA A 208 -19.15 22.89 -11.07
C ALA A 208 -18.28 23.01 -12.33
N PRO A 209 -17.64 24.17 -12.56
CA PRO A 209 -16.71 24.34 -13.66
C PRO A 209 -15.62 23.28 -13.67
N LEU A 210 -15.34 22.72 -14.84
CA LEU A 210 -14.23 21.78 -15.02
C LEU A 210 -12.93 22.53 -15.30
N ALA A 211 -11.80 21.91 -14.94
CA ALA A 211 -10.51 22.40 -15.37
C ALA A 211 -10.35 22.21 -16.90
N PRO A 212 -9.65 23.11 -17.62
CA PRO A 212 -9.41 22.95 -19.06
C PRO A 212 -8.62 21.68 -19.45
N ASN A 213 -7.98 21.02 -18.47
CA ASN A 213 -7.24 19.77 -18.62
C ASN A 213 -7.85 18.63 -17.80
N GLN A 214 -9.16 18.68 -17.51
CA GLN A 214 -9.86 17.67 -16.73
C GLN A 214 -9.58 16.25 -17.23
N TRP A 215 -9.64 15.99 -18.53
CA TRP A 215 -9.38 14.65 -19.09
C TRP A 215 -7.98 14.12 -18.76
N VAL A 216 -6.98 15.01 -18.66
CA VAL A 216 -5.62 14.64 -18.23
C VAL A 216 -5.63 14.22 -16.78
N LEU A 217 -6.33 14.97 -15.92
CA LEU A 217 -6.47 14.65 -14.50
C LEU A 217 -7.19 13.31 -14.30
N GLU A 218 -8.24 13.03 -15.08
CA GLU A 218 -8.93 11.74 -15.05
C GLU A 218 -7.95 10.59 -15.37
N VAL A 219 -7.19 10.73 -16.47
CA VAL A 219 -6.25 9.70 -16.90
C VAL A 219 -5.09 9.51 -15.92
N GLU A 220 -4.55 10.58 -15.35
CA GLU A 220 -3.53 10.52 -14.31
C GLU A 220 -4.06 9.87 -13.03
N HIS A 221 -5.31 10.16 -12.66
CA HIS A 221 -5.97 9.56 -11.51
C HIS A 221 -6.12 8.06 -11.68
N TRP A 222 -6.67 7.60 -12.80
CA TRP A 222 -6.80 6.18 -13.11
C TRP A 222 -5.45 5.47 -13.17
N PHE A 223 -4.43 6.08 -13.79
CA PHE A 223 -3.08 5.51 -13.82
C PHE A 223 -2.49 5.34 -12.41
N THR A 224 -2.72 6.32 -11.53
CA THR A 224 -2.26 6.29 -10.14
C THR A 224 -3.00 5.21 -9.34
N ILE A 225 -4.31 5.06 -9.55
CA ILE A 225 -5.11 3.98 -8.97
C ILE A 225 -4.57 2.62 -9.43
N GLY A 226 -4.29 2.45 -10.72
CA GLY A 226 -3.68 1.24 -11.26
C GLY A 226 -2.34 0.91 -10.58
N LEU A 227 -1.47 1.90 -10.36
CA LEU A 227 -0.22 1.68 -9.62
C LEU A 227 -0.42 1.31 -8.14
N ALA A 228 -1.40 1.92 -7.47
CA ALA A 228 -1.75 1.55 -6.10
C ALA A 228 -2.35 0.13 -6.03
N ASN A 229 -3.17 -0.24 -7.02
CA ASN A 229 -3.72 -1.59 -7.17
C ASN A 229 -2.61 -2.62 -7.40
N LEU A 230 -1.59 -2.32 -8.20
CA LEU A 230 -0.43 -3.21 -8.38
C LEU A 230 0.25 -3.52 -7.03
N GLN A 231 0.53 -2.48 -6.23
CA GLN A 231 1.16 -2.66 -4.92
C GLN A 231 0.28 -3.49 -3.97
N ARG A 232 -1.04 -3.25 -3.99
CA ARG A 232 -2.01 -3.97 -3.16
C ARG A 232 -2.17 -5.43 -3.59
N LEU A 233 -2.37 -5.69 -4.87
CA LEU A 233 -2.61 -7.04 -5.39
C LEU A 233 -1.39 -7.94 -5.26
N MET A 234 -0.18 -7.39 -5.47
CA MET A 234 1.06 -8.12 -5.20
C MET A 234 1.20 -8.52 -3.73
N LEU A 235 0.70 -7.72 -2.78
CA LEU A 235 0.66 -8.08 -1.37
C LEU A 235 -0.43 -9.14 -1.07
N ASP A 236 -1.63 -8.97 -1.65
CA ASP A 236 -2.77 -9.87 -1.44
C ASP A 236 -2.46 -11.32 -1.85
N ILE A 237 -1.54 -11.54 -2.79
CA ILE A 237 -1.09 -12.89 -3.21
C ILE A 237 -0.42 -13.64 -2.05
N VAL A 238 0.31 -12.92 -1.18
CA VAL A 238 1.03 -13.52 -0.05
C VAL A 238 0.19 -13.50 1.22
N THR A 239 -0.56 -12.43 1.48
CA THR A 239 -1.36 -12.32 2.71
C THR A 239 -2.73 -12.97 2.59
N GLY A 240 -3.20 -13.23 1.38
CA GLY A 240 -4.61 -13.52 1.11
C GLY A 240 -5.49 -12.27 1.22
N PRO A 241 -6.79 -12.41 0.91
CA PRO A 241 -7.76 -11.33 0.94
C PRO A 241 -7.99 -10.84 2.38
N SER A 242 -8.23 -9.54 2.53
CA SER A 242 -8.47 -8.90 3.83
C SER A 242 -9.71 -9.43 4.55
N SER A 243 -10.74 -9.85 3.82
CA SER A 243 -11.97 -10.39 4.39
C SER A 243 -11.93 -11.91 4.48
N SER A 244 -12.13 -12.43 5.69
CA SER A 244 -12.10 -13.87 6.01
C SER A 244 -13.12 -14.71 5.24
N GLN A 245 -14.21 -14.10 4.75
CA GLN A 245 -15.26 -14.77 3.98
C GLN A 245 -14.77 -15.39 2.66
N TYR A 246 -13.69 -14.86 2.07
CA TYR A 246 -13.16 -15.38 0.80
C TYR A 246 -12.10 -16.46 0.98
N LEU A 247 -11.62 -16.70 2.22
CA LEU A 247 -10.58 -17.70 2.49
C LEU A 247 -11.01 -19.13 2.09
N GLN A 248 -12.31 -19.41 2.08
CA GLN A 248 -12.86 -20.71 1.67
C GLN A 248 -12.66 -21.02 0.17
N PHE A 249 -12.48 -20.00 -0.67
CA PHE A 249 -12.31 -20.17 -2.11
C PHE A 249 -10.83 -20.28 -2.51
N ILE A 250 -9.92 -20.12 -1.55
CA ILE A 250 -8.49 -20.13 -1.80
C ILE A 250 -7.93 -21.50 -1.39
N PRO A 251 -7.35 -22.25 -2.33
CA PRO A 251 -6.67 -23.50 -1.99
C PRO A 251 -5.55 -23.22 -0.99
N GLN A 252 -5.57 -23.93 0.14
CA GLN A 252 -4.56 -23.78 1.17
C GLN A 252 -3.26 -24.47 0.74
N ASN A 253 -2.13 -23.96 1.24
CA ASN A 253 -0.81 -24.57 1.08
C ASN A 253 -0.31 -24.69 -0.38
N GLN A 254 -0.69 -23.77 -1.27
CA GLN A 254 -0.16 -23.77 -2.65
C GLN A 254 1.38 -23.67 -2.67
N ALA A 255 1.94 -22.88 -1.74
CA ALA A 255 3.38 -22.73 -1.58
C ALA A 255 4.10 -24.03 -1.12
N ASP A 256 3.39 -25.06 -0.66
CA ASP A 256 4.06 -26.33 -0.28
C ASP A 256 4.37 -27.20 -1.51
N ASN A 257 3.62 -27.02 -2.60
CA ASN A 257 3.79 -27.78 -3.83
C ASN A 257 4.73 -27.10 -4.85
N ASP A 258 4.99 -25.80 -4.68
CA ASP A 258 5.79 -25.00 -5.61
C ASP A 258 6.92 -24.31 -4.85
N THR A 259 8.16 -24.72 -5.16
CA THR A 259 9.37 -24.21 -4.51
C THR A 259 9.63 -22.74 -4.80
N ASP A 260 9.30 -22.27 -6.01
CA ASP A 260 9.56 -20.90 -6.44
C ASP A 260 8.53 -19.95 -5.81
N LEU A 261 7.26 -20.39 -5.72
CA LEU A 261 6.23 -19.68 -4.96
C LEU A 261 6.57 -19.62 -3.47
N HIS A 262 7.01 -20.73 -2.88
CA HIS A 262 7.44 -20.77 -1.48
C HIS A 262 8.55 -19.75 -1.20
N TRP A 263 9.54 -19.71 -2.09
CA TRP A 263 10.63 -18.75 -2.02
C TRP A 263 10.13 -17.31 -2.14
N MET A 264 9.23 -17.02 -3.08
CA MET A 264 8.70 -15.66 -3.29
C MET A 264 7.94 -15.19 -2.04
N CYS A 265 7.04 -16.02 -1.50
CA CYS A 265 6.27 -15.72 -0.28
C CYS A 265 7.18 -15.48 0.94
N GLY A 266 8.23 -16.28 1.11
CA GLY A 266 9.18 -16.14 2.21
C GLY A 266 10.07 -14.89 2.11
N ASN A 267 10.22 -14.33 0.92
CA ASN A 267 11.09 -13.18 0.65
C ASN A 267 10.34 -11.86 0.40
N GLN A 268 9.01 -11.86 0.37
CA GLN A 268 8.24 -10.62 0.27
C GLN A 268 8.18 -9.91 1.62
N ILE A 269 8.88 -8.79 1.74
CA ILE A 269 8.97 -7.99 2.97
C ILE A 269 8.47 -6.58 2.65
N ILE A 270 7.36 -6.21 3.29
CA ILE A 270 6.74 -4.89 3.14
C ILE A 270 6.72 -4.20 4.50
N ARG A 271 6.96 -2.88 4.50
CA ARG A 271 6.88 -2.07 5.69
C ARG A 271 5.41 -1.78 6.00
N ARG A 272 4.95 -2.27 7.14
CA ARG A 272 3.61 -2.02 7.68
C ARG A 272 3.68 -1.13 8.92
N SER A 273 2.71 -0.23 9.06
CA SER A 273 2.62 0.69 10.21
C SER A 273 1.82 0.11 11.37
N ASP A 274 1.04 -0.95 11.13
CA ASP A 274 0.14 -1.59 12.09
C ASP A 274 0.77 -2.78 12.84
N TYR A 275 1.93 -3.25 12.41
CA TYR A 275 2.69 -4.30 13.08
C TYR A 275 4.11 -3.86 13.40
N SER A 276 4.60 -4.19 14.60
CA SER A 276 6.00 -3.99 15.00
C SER A 276 6.67 -5.34 15.21
N ASN A 277 7.67 -5.63 14.39
CA ASN A 277 8.44 -6.89 14.47
C ASN A 277 9.65 -6.68 15.39
N PHE A 278 9.58 -7.17 16.62
CA PHE A 278 10.74 -7.23 17.51
C PHE A 278 11.47 -8.56 17.35
N ARG A 279 12.81 -8.54 17.37
CA ARG A 279 13.60 -9.78 17.43
C ARG A 279 13.40 -10.42 18.81
N THR A 280 12.68 -11.54 18.86
CA THR A 280 12.41 -12.30 20.08
C THR A 280 13.69 -12.63 20.85
N CYS A 281 14.76 -13.00 20.15
CA CYS A 281 16.07 -13.27 20.75
C CYS A 281 16.60 -12.08 21.56
N SER A 282 16.49 -10.86 21.05
CA SER A 282 16.95 -9.64 21.75
C SER A 282 16.16 -9.40 23.03
N ILE A 283 14.83 -9.56 22.98
CA ILE A 283 13.96 -9.43 24.14
C ILE A 283 14.31 -10.52 25.18
N SER A 284 14.45 -11.78 24.75
CA SER A 284 14.82 -12.89 25.62
C SER A 284 16.17 -12.69 26.30
N LEU A 285 17.17 -12.13 25.60
CA LEU A 285 18.46 -11.82 26.20
C LEU A 285 18.36 -10.71 27.24
N ILE A 286 17.61 -9.64 26.98
CA ILE A 286 17.44 -8.53 27.93
C ILE A 286 16.77 -9.03 29.22
N PHE A 287 15.64 -9.75 29.09
CA PHE A 287 14.95 -10.29 30.26
C PHE A 287 15.75 -11.39 30.95
N GLY A 288 16.44 -12.25 30.20
CA GLY A 288 17.28 -13.32 30.74
C GLY A 288 18.47 -12.79 31.53
N PHE A 289 19.24 -11.85 30.96
CA PHE A 289 20.35 -11.21 31.67
C PHE A 289 19.86 -10.35 32.84
N GLY A 290 18.74 -9.64 32.68
CA GLY A 290 18.13 -8.87 33.76
C GLY A 290 17.73 -9.75 34.94
N LEU A 291 17.09 -10.88 34.67
CA LEU A 291 16.72 -11.85 35.70
C LEU A 291 17.96 -12.46 36.38
N LEU A 292 18.98 -12.80 35.61
CA LEU A 292 20.23 -13.35 36.14
C LEU A 292 20.92 -12.35 37.08
N ILE A 293 21.03 -11.08 36.68
CA ILE A 293 21.61 -10.02 37.52
C ILE A 293 20.77 -9.83 38.78
N TYR A 294 19.45 -9.82 38.67
CA TYR A 294 18.55 -9.70 39.82
C TYR A 294 18.73 -10.84 40.82
N VAL A 295 18.73 -12.09 40.35
CA VAL A 295 18.94 -13.27 41.20
C VAL A 295 20.34 -13.29 41.81
N ALA A 296 21.37 -12.93 41.04
CA ALA A 296 22.74 -12.81 41.53
C ALA A 296 22.83 -11.77 42.66
N ASN A 297 22.20 -10.61 42.50
CA ASN A 297 22.18 -9.55 43.51
C ASN A 297 21.46 -10.00 44.80
N GLN A 298 20.28 -10.62 44.67
CA GLN A 298 19.50 -11.10 45.83
C GLN A 298 20.20 -12.24 46.57
N SER A 299 20.86 -13.15 45.84
CA SER A 299 21.57 -14.27 46.46
C SER A 299 22.95 -13.90 47.01
N LEU A 300 23.50 -12.74 46.64
CA LEU A 300 24.84 -12.31 47.06
C LEU A 300 24.96 -12.24 48.59
N GLU A 301 23.99 -11.65 49.27
CA GLU A 301 24.01 -11.57 50.74
C GLU A 301 23.95 -12.94 51.41
N THR A 302 23.08 -13.82 50.90
CA THR A 302 22.89 -15.18 51.45
C THR A 302 24.13 -16.03 51.24
N VAL A 303 24.71 -15.98 50.04
CA VAL A 303 25.91 -16.76 49.67
C VAL A 303 27.13 -16.25 50.41
N VAL A 304 27.34 -14.93 50.48
CA VAL A 304 28.45 -14.33 51.25
C VAL A 304 28.28 -14.60 52.74
N GLY A 305 27.06 -14.51 53.28
CA GLY A 305 26.75 -14.87 54.66
C GLY A 305 27.11 -16.33 54.98
N TRP A 306 26.70 -17.26 54.11
CA TRP A 306 26.97 -18.68 54.28
C TRP A 306 28.45 -19.05 54.15
N LEU A 307 29.15 -18.52 53.14
CA LEU A 307 30.59 -18.74 52.94
C LEU A 307 31.42 -18.20 54.11
N ARG A 308 31.09 -17.00 54.61
CA ARG A 308 31.79 -16.41 55.76
C ARG A 308 31.48 -17.14 57.06
N PHE A 309 30.26 -17.66 57.23
CA PHE A 309 29.91 -18.52 58.35
C PHE A 309 30.76 -19.81 58.35
N LYS A 310 30.87 -20.47 57.19
CA LYS A 310 31.65 -21.70 57.02
C LYS A 310 33.14 -21.48 57.25
N TRP A 311 33.70 -20.34 56.84
CA TRP A 311 35.15 -20.08 56.89
C TRP A 311 35.59 -19.32 58.15
N ARG A 312 34.66 -18.95 59.05
CA ARG A 312 34.91 -18.24 60.33
C ARG A 312 35.80 -17.00 60.21
N ALA A 313 35.87 -16.39 59.04
CA ALA A 313 36.70 -15.22 58.76
C ALA A 313 35.81 -13.99 58.47
N GLY A 314 36.19 -12.82 59.01
CA GLY A 314 35.56 -11.53 58.66
C GLY A 314 34.38 -11.06 59.54
N ARG A 315 34.14 -11.67 60.71
CA ARG A 315 33.05 -11.27 61.63
C ARG A 315 33.05 -9.78 62.01
N SER A 316 34.22 -9.17 62.19
CA SER A 316 34.32 -7.75 62.58
C SER A 316 33.90 -6.80 61.44
N ARG A 317 34.31 -7.08 60.19
CA ARG A 317 33.86 -6.31 59.01
C ARG A 317 32.37 -6.45 58.73
N GLN A 318 31.79 -7.61 59.02
CA GLN A 318 30.35 -7.83 58.86
C GLN A 318 29.53 -7.05 59.89
N ARG A 319 30.01 -6.94 61.14
CA ARG A 319 29.40 -6.08 62.16
C ARG A 319 29.43 -4.61 61.77
N ALA A 320 30.56 -4.13 61.23
CA ALA A 320 30.66 -2.77 60.73
C ALA A 320 29.64 -2.51 59.60
N TRP A 321 29.50 -3.45 58.65
CA TRP A 321 28.54 -3.33 57.56
C TRP A 321 27.07 -3.32 58.03
N TRP A 322 26.70 -4.17 58.99
CA TRP A 322 25.34 -4.15 59.56
C TRP A 322 25.07 -2.89 60.37
N ALA A 323 26.08 -2.36 61.08
CA ALA A 323 25.98 -1.11 61.82
C ALA A 323 25.83 0.13 60.93
N GLU A 324 26.14 0.01 59.63
CA GLU A 324 25.95 1.04 58.60
C GLU A 324 24.64 0.84 57.79
N GLY A 325 23.84 -0.18 58.10
CA GLY A 325 22.56 -0.42 57.44
C GLY A 325 21.56 0.71 57.65
N THR A 326 20.72 0.98 56.65
CA THR A 326 19.78 2.13 56.64
C THR A 326 18.88 2.19 57.87
N LEU A 327 18.34 1.05 58.30
CA LEU A 327 17.48 0.97 59.49
C LEU A 327 18.25 1.27 60.78
N GLN A 328 19.53 0.86 60.87
CA GLN A 328 20.38 1.15 62.01
C GLN A 328 20.82 2.62 62.05
N LEU A 329 21.06 3.24 60.89
CA LEU A 329 21.29 4.68 60.79
C LEU A 329 20.04 5.47 61.21
N GLN A 330 18.86 5.05 60.75
CA GLN A 330 17.59 5.66 61.13
C GLN A 330 17.32 5.53 62.64
N ARG A 331 17.61 4.37 63.25
CA ARG A 331 17.57 4.19 64.70
C ARG A 331 18.44 5.22 65.43
N ARG A 332 19.70 5.40 65.03
CA ARG A 332 20.60 6.39 65.66
C ARG A 332 20.10 7.83 65.57
N VAL A 333 19.45 8.17 64.46
CA VAL A 333 18.80 9.48 64.29
C VAL A 333 17.63 9.61 65.28
N PHE A 334 16.79 8.59 65.43
CA PHE A 334 15.70 8.60 66.41
C PHE A 334 16.19 8.61 67.87
N GLU A 335 17.28 7.92 68.17
CA GLU A 335 17.95 8.00 69.48
C GLU A 335 18.43 9.43 69.75
N SER A 336 18.97 10.14 68.75
CA SER A 336 19.36 11.55 68.87
C SER A 336 18.16 12.50 69.06
N MET A 337 16.97 12.09 68.63
CA MET A 337 15.71 12.81 68.84
C MET A 337 15.02 12.46 70.16
N GLY A 338 15.61 11.59 70.98
CA GLY A 338 15.10 11.24 72.30
C GLY A 338 14.15 10.04 72.33
N ILE A 339 14.02 9.29 71.23
CA ILE A 339 13.29 8.01 71.20
C ILE A 339 14.24 6.90 71.66
N LEU A 340 14.06 6.48 72.91
CA LEU A 340 14.85 5.47 73.61
C LEU A 340 14.02 4.17 73.74
N ASN A 341 14.60 3.10 74.29
CA ASN A 341 13.97 1.76 74.49
C ASN A 341 13.91 0.87 73.24
N TRP A 342 15.04 0.76 72.54
CA TRP A 342 15.26 -0.23 71.49
C TRP A 342 15.77 -1.54 72.11
N GLU A 343 15.26 -2.70 71.69
CA GLU A 343 15.82 -3.99 72.10
C GLU A 343 17.29 -4.07 71.64
N VAL A 344 18.21 -4.30 72.58
CA VAL A 344 19.64 -4.35 72.31
C VAL A 344 20.06 -5.81 72.20
N ASP A 345 19.67 -6.45 71.11
CA ASP A 345 20.43 -7.59 70.63
C ASP A 345 21.34 -7.13 69.49
N GLU A 346 22.65 -7.10 69.75
CA GLU A 346 23.71 -6.57 68.88
C GLU A 346 23.85 -7.32 67.52
N TRP A 347 22.95 -8.28 67.29
CA TRP A 347 22.95 -9.23 66.18
C TRP A 347 21.78 -9.04 65.22
N ASP A 348 20.79 -8.19 65.54
CA ASP A 348 19.59 -8.08 64.72
C ASP A 348 19.69 -6.98 63.65
N ARG A 349 19.34 -7.35 62.40
CA ARG A 349 19.42 -6.42 61.25
C ARG A 349 18.31 -5.37 61.30
N ILE A 350 17.24 -5.66 62.03
CA ILE A 350 16.04 -4.84 62.12
C ILE A 350 15.92 -4.36 63.57
N PRO A 351 16.09 -3.06 63.85
CA PRO A 351 15.92 -2.53 65.20
C PRO A 351 14.44 -2.50 65.56
N VAL A 352 14.07 -3.13 66.66
CA VAL A 352 12.70 -3.16 67.20
C VAL A 352 12.65 -2.44 68.55
N THR A 353 11.54 -1.76 68.84
CA THR A 353 11.30 -1.11 70.13
C THR A 353 10.63 -2.09 71.10
N GLU A 354 10.95 -1.97 72.39
CA GLU A 354 10.50 -2.91 73.43
C GLU A 354 8.97 -2.97 73.61
N GLU A 355 8.24 -1.94 73.18
CA GLU A 355 6.77 -1.86 73.35
C GLU A 355 5.97 -2.72 72.36
N CYS A 356 6.59 -3.31 71.34
CA CYS A 356 5.90 -4.00 70.25
C CYS A 356 5.95 -5.54 70.34
N ARG A 357 5.85 -6.10 71.56
CA ARG A 357 5.67 -7.54 71.79
C ARG A 357 4.40 -7.79 72.60
N ILE A 358 3.25 -7.59 71.97
CA ILE A 358 1.96 -8.10 72.45
C ILE A 358 1.59 -9.27 71.54
N GLY A 359 1.61 -10.49 72.11
CA GLY A 359 0.80 -11.64 71.70
C GLY A 359 1.06 -12.24 70.33
#